data_AF-A0A7J5RB95-F1
#
_entry.id   AF-A0A7J5RB95-F1
#
_cell.length_a   1.000
_cell.length_b   1.000
_cell.length_c   1.000
_cell.angle_alpha   90.00
_cell.angle_beta   90.00
_cell.angle_gamma   90.00
#
_symmetry.space_group_name_H-M   'P 1'
#
loop_
_entity.id
_entity.type
_entity.pdbx_description
1 polymer ?
#
loop_
_entity_poly.entity_id
_entity_poly.type
_entity_poly.pdbx_seq_one_letter_code
_entity_poly.pdbx_strand_id
1 'polypeptide(L)'
;KGFLMPYHGTPQPPQEEMREYHVRKDNTVQYRGNYYSLPCGTYRSGQTTVWLQETEGNVELYNKDTGKLICRHALCTRKGRTVYDDSHRKPRNAGVKIAERILVHVSGNREVAMWMDNLKRRKERYYRDNLEVILRIIPGYDKNTLIEAIRICLDKGIYNGDSVKSLCEYVCRGKENGTEIYGLEDRLPRQGGLIQSYNEILRDYDKT
;
A
#
# COMPACT_ATOMS: atom_id res chain seq x y z
N LYS A 1 20.72 0.95 67.98
CA LYS A 1 21.01 0.32 66.68
C LYS A 1 19.95 -0.75 66.45
N GLY A 2 18.92 -0.44 65.66
CA GLY A 2 17.85 -1.41 65.35
C GLY A 2 18.30 -2.31 64.20
N PHE A 3 18.22 -3.62 64.40
CA PHE A 3 18.56 -4.61 63.38
C PHE A 3 17.33 -4.84 62.47
N LEU A 4 17.58 -5.15 61.20
CA LEU A 4 16.56 -5.42 60.20
C LEU A 4 15.77 -6.69 60.58
N MET A 5 14.44 -6.61 60.58
CA MET A 5 13.58 -7.75 60.87
C MET A 5 13.49 -8.71 59.67
N PRO A 6 13.38 -10.03 59.90
CA PRO A 6 13.21 -11.01 58.83
C PRO A 6 11.92 -10.77 58.05
N TYR A 7 12.01 -10.85 56.73
CA TYR A 7 10.85 -10.76 55.84
C TYR A 7 10.12 -12.11 55.81
N HIS A 8 8.82 -12.08 56.12
CA HIS A 8 7.94 -13.27 56.17
C HIS A 8 6.91 -13.33 55.04
N GLY A 9 7.01 -12.45 54.04
CA GLY A 9 6.10 -12.48 52.90
C GLY A 9 6.47 -13.58 51.90
N THR A 10 5.48 -14.12 51.20
CA THR A 10 5.72 -14.88 49.97
C THR A 10 6.21 -13.91 48.89
N PRO A 11 7.40 -14.12 48.29
CA PRO A 11 7.85 -13.27 47.20
C PRO A 11 6.88 -13.42 46.03
N GLN A 12 6.15 -12.36 45.71
CA GLN A 12 5.43 -12.29 44.45
C GLN A 12 6.43 -11.82 43.38
N PRO A 13 6.53 -12.49 42.22
CA PRO A 13 7.28 -11.94 41.11
C PRO A 13 6.70 -10.55 40.80
N PRO A 14 7.55 -9.54 40.53
CA PRO A 14 7.03 -8.23 40.15
C PRO A 14 6.09 -8.42 38.96
N GLN A 15 4.88 -7.87 39.05
CA GLN A 15 4.03 -7.76 37.87
C GLN A 15 4.88 -7.07 36.80
N GLU A 16 5.14 -7.74 35.68
CA GLU A 16 5.76 -7.06 34.55
C GLU A 16 4.76 -5.99 34.09
N GLU A 17 4.94 -4.78 34.61
CA GLU A 17 4.17 -3.62 34.22
C GLU A 17 4.23 -3.52 32.70
N MET A 18 3.07 -3.26 32.10
CA MET A 18 3.01 -2.93 30.68
C MET A 18 4.02 -1.82 30.42
N ARG A 19 4.79 -1.92 29.34
CA ARG A 19 5.77 -0.88 28.96
C ARG A 19 5.39 -0.25 27.64
N GLU A 20 5.70 1.03 27.50
CA GLU A 20 5.42 1.78 26.29
C GLU A 20 6.49 1.51 25.23
N TYR A 21 6.05 1.20 24.00
CA TYR A 21 6.91 0.97 22.85
C TYR A 21 6.48 1.80 21.65
N HIS A 22 7.47 2.29 20.90
CA HIS A 22 7.23 3.05 19.68
C HIS A 22 6.86 2.14 18.50
N VAL A 23 5.80 2.53 17.78
CA VAL A 23 5.36 1.88 16.56
C VAL A 23 6.08 2.49 15.36
N ARG A 24 6.71 1.64 14.54
CA ARG A 24 7.42 2.05 13.32
C ARG A 24 6.46 2.29 12.15
N LYS A 25 6.92 3.02 11.13
CA LYS A 25 6.13 3.37 9.92
C LYS A 25 5.57 2.17 9.17
N ASP A 26 6.21 1.01 9.28
CA ASP A 26 5.78 -0.26 8.67
C ASP A 26 4.77 -1.04 9.55
N ASN A 27 4.22 -0.42 10.60
CA ASN A 27 3.35 -1.03 11.61
C ASN A 27 4.06 -2.20 12.32
N THR A 28 5.28 -1.99 12.81
CA THR A 28 5.98 -2.97 13.64
C THR A 28 6.47 -2.36 14.95
N VAL A 29 6.63 -3.21 15.97
CA VAL A 29 7.26 -2.86 17.25
C VAL A 29 8.48 -3.75 17.45
N GLN A 30 9.57 -3.16 17.92
CA GLN A 30 10.78 -3.90 18.26
C GLN A 30 10.74 -4.34 19.73
N TYR A 31 10.86 -5.64 19.99
CA TYR A 31 10.93 -6.19 21.33
C TYR A 31 11.89 -7.38 21.39
N ARG A 32 12.76 -7.42 22.41
CA ARG A 32 13.79 -8.47 22.61
C ARG A 32 14.61 -8.82 21.35
N GLY A 33 14.89 -7.82 20.50
CA GLY A 33 15.67 -8.00 19.28
C GLY A 33 14.89 -8.59 18.10
N ASN A 34 13.57 -8.71 18.19
CA ASN A 34 12.67 -9.10 17.10
C ASN A 34 11.70 -7.98 16.77
N TYR A 35 11.07 -8.08 15.59
CA TYR A 35 10.02 -7.18 15.15
C TYR A 35 8.68 -7.91 15.16
N TYR A 36 7.67 -7.30 15.77
CA TYR A 36 6.32 -7.84 15.84
C TYR A 36 5.39 -6.93 15.05
N SER A 37 4.65 -7.52 14.11
CA SER A 37 3.70 -6.77 13.28
C SER A 37 2.48 -6.30 14.07
N LEU A 38 1.91 -5.18 13.66
CA LEU A 38 0.65 -4.63 14.14
C LEU A 38 -0.31 -4.49 12.94
N PRO A 39 -1.64 -4.53 13.17
CA PRO A 39 -2.64 -4.27 12.15
C PRO A 39 -2.39 -2.98 11.36
N CYS A 40 -2.66 -3.02 10.06
CA CYS A 40 -2.49 -1.84 9.22
C CYS A 40 -3.36 -0.67 9.73
N GLY A 41 -2.74 0.48 9.92
CA GLY A 41 -3.40 1.67 10.45
C GLY A 41 -3.16 1.90 11.95
N THR A 42 -2.42 1.01 12.63
CA THR A 42 -1.94 1.28 13.99
C THR A 42 -0.99 2.48 14.00
N TYR A 43 -0.02 2.55 13.09
CA TYR A 43 0.85 3.73 12.94
C TYR A 43 0.06 4.91 12.40
N ARG A 44 -0.04 6.00 13.17
CA ARG A 44 -0.70 7.25 12.77
C ARG A 44 0.28 8.40 12.55
N SER A 45 1.34 8.45 13.36
CA SER A 45 2.34 9.51 13.37
C SER A 45 3.63 9.04 14.07
N GLY A 46 4.69 9.85 14.01
CA GLY A 46 5.95 9.57 14.71
C GLY A 46 5.84 9.53 16.24
N GLN A 47 4.68 9.87 16.81
CA GLN A 47 4.40 9.75 18.25
C GLN A 47 3.55 8.52 18.58
N THR A 48 3.30 7.64 17.61
CA THR A 48 2.47 6.45 17.85
C THR A 48 3.22 5.47 18.76
N THR A 49 2.58 5.12 19.87
CA THR A 49 3.08 4.14 20.82
C THR A 49 1.98 3.15 21.22
N VAL A 50 2.40 2.00 21.73
CA VAL A 50 1.53 0.94 22.25
C VAL A 50 2.08 0.43 23.56
N TRP A 51 1.20 -0.10 24.40
CA TRP A 51 1.63 -0.86 25.59
C TRP A 51 1.97 -2.29 25.18
N LEU A 52 3.04 -2.84 25.74
CA LEU A 52 3.49 -4.20 25.51
C LEU A 52 3.62 -4.92 26.84
N GLN A 53 3.12 -6.15 26.89
CA GLN A 53 3.34 -7.08 28.01
C GLN A 53 3.72 -8.47 27.49
N GLU A 54 4.54 -9.19 28.25
CA GLU A 54 4.79 -10.60 28.04
C GLU A 54 3.85 -11.42 28.93
N THR A 55 3.00 -12.24 28.31
CA THR A 55 1.99 -13.05 29.01
C THR A 55 2.00 -14.46 28.43
N GLU A 56 2.27 -15.47 29.26
CA GLU A 56 2.21 -16.89 28.86
C GLU A 56 3.01 -17.21 27.58
N GLY A 57 4.24 -16.70 27.48
CA GLY A 57 5.09 -16.92 26.30
C GLY A 57 4.62 -16.20 25.03
N ASN A 58 3.79 -15.17 25.18
CA ASN A 58 3.34 -14.32 24.09
C ASN A 58 3.68 -12.85 24.36
N VAL A 59 3.86 -12.10 23.28
CA VAL A 59 3.93 -10.65 23.27
C VAL A 59 2.54 -10.11 22.97
N GLU A 60 1.94 -9.41 23.91
CA GLU A 60 0.64 -8.78 23.79
C GLU A 60 0.81 -7.28 23.62
N LEU A 61 0.16 -6.72 22.60
CA LEU A 61 0.24 -5.31 22.25
C LEU A 61 -1.12 -4.65 22.44
N TYR A 62 -1.17 -3.57 23.21
CA TYR A 62 -2.39 -2.87 23.59
C TYR A 62 -2.37 -1.41 23.13
N ASN A 63 -3.55 -0.90 22.79
CA ASN A 63 -3.72 0.50 22.44
C ASN A 63 -3.58 1.38 23.68
N LYS A 64 -2.70 2.40 23.62
CA LYS A 64 -2.39 3.27 24.76
C LYS A 64 -3.59 4.03 25.30
N ASP A 65 -4.43 4.55 24.40
CA ASP A 65 -5.54 5.42 24.78
C ASP A 65 -6.74 4.63 25.32
N THR A 66 -6.99 3.45 24.76
CA THR A 66 -8.20 2.66 25.04
C THR A 66 -7.97 1.44 25.92
N GLY A 67 -6.71 1.03 26.12
CA GLY A 67 -6.35 -0.20 26.83
C GLY A 67 -6.74 -1.49 26.10
N LYS A 68 -7.29 -1.40 24.88
CA LYS A 68 -7.75 -2.58 24.13
C LYS A 68 -6.58 -3.36 23.55
N LEU A 69 -6.67 -4.69 23.63
CA LEU A 69 -5.74 -5.59 22.95
C LEU A 69 -5.82 -5.35 21.44
N ILE A 70 -4.67 -5.06 20.83
CA ILE A 70 -4.52 -4.89 19.39
C ILE A 70 -4.22 -6.25 18.74
N CYS A 71 -3.21 -6.96 19.23
CA CYS A 71 -2.81 -8.26 18.73
C CYS A 71 -1.93 -9.01 19.75
N ARG A 72 -1.79 -10.32 19.51
CA ARG A 72 -0.96 -11.24 20.30
C ARG A 72 -0.03 -12.00 19.34
N HIS A 73 1.23 -12.12 19.71
CA HIS A 73 2.22 -12.92 18.97
C HIS A 73 2.90 -13.91 19.88
N ALA A 74 3.25 -15.09 19.37
CA ALA A 74 4.17 -15.98 20.08
C ALA A 74 5.52 -15.29 20.29
N LEU A 75 6.05 -15.36 21.50
CA LEU A 75 7.36 -14.80 21.82
C LEU A 75 8.46 -15.55 21.04
N CYS A 76 9.23 -14.82 20.24
CA CYS A 76 10.34 -15.40 19.51
C CYS A 76 11.61 -15.47 20.38
N THR A 77 12.14 -16.68 20.58
CA THR A 77 13.38 -16.93 21.34
C THR A 77 14.66 -16.62 20.55
N ARG A 78 14.57 -16.58 19.22
CA ARG A 78 15.66 -16.14 18.33
C ARG A 78 15.75 -14.63 18.31
N LYS A 79 16.84 -14.07 17.75
CA LYS A 79 17.00 -12.63 17.52
C LYS A 79 16.98 -12.31 16.02
N GLY A 80 16.61 -11.09 15.67
CA GLY A 80 16.60 -10.59 14.29
C GLY A 80 15.45 -11.13 13.42
N ARG A 81 14.39 -11.67 14.02
CA ARG A 81 13.23 -12.18 13.28
C ARG A 81 12.11 -11.14 13.23
N THR A 82 11.36 -11.18 12.15
CA THR A 82 10.08 -10.48 12.03
C THR A 82 8.94 -11.49 12.19
N VAL A 83 8.22 -11.39 13.30
CA VAL A 83 7.02 -12.17 13.60
C VAL A 83 5.83 -11.42 13.00
N TYR A 84 5.32 -11.96 11.90
CA TYR A 84 4.32 -11.31 11.06
C TYR A 84 3.02 -12.11 11.05
N ASP A 85 1.89 -11.43 11.23
CA ASP A 85 0.55 -11.99 11.06
C ASP A 85 -0.03 -11.48 9.73
N ASP A 86 -0.44 -12.39 8.85
CA ASP A 86 -1.00 -12.05 7.53
C ASP A 86 -2.31 -11.26 7.64
N SER A 87 -3.08 -11.41 8.72
CA SER A 87 -4.30 -10.65 9.00
C SER A 87 -4.03 -9.17 9.26
N HIS A 88 -2.80 -8.80 9.61
CA HIS A 88 -2.41 -7.40 9.81
C HIS A 88 -2.28 -6.62 8.50
N ARG A 89 -2.30 -7.30 7.34
CA ARG A 89 -2.32 -6.63 6.04
C ARG A 89 -3.66 -5.96 5.79
N LYS A 90 -3.65 -4.90 4.97
CA LYS A 90 -4.92 -4.33 4.46
C LYS A 90 -5.73 -5.44 3.77
N PRO A 91 -7.06 -5.48 3.97
CA PRO A 91 -7.89 -6.48 3.32
C PRO A 91 -7.74 -6.41 1.80
N ARG A 92 -7.38 -7.55 1.21
CA ARG A 92 -7.09 -7.74 -0.23
C ARG A 92 -8.29 -7.38 -1.12
N ASN A 93 -9.50 -7.40 -0.57
CA ASN A 93 -10.77 -7.24 -1.30
C ASN A 93 -11.18 -5.78 -1.55
N ALA A 94 -10.45 -4.78 -1.04
CA ALA A 94 -10.80 -3.38 -1.22
C ALA A 94 -10.77 -2.91 -2.70
N GLY A 95 -9.98 -3.58 -3.55
CA GLY A 95 -9.91 -3.24 -4.98
C GLY A 95 -11.21 -3.48 -5.75
N VAL A 96 -12.09 -4.36 -5.26
CA VAL A 96 -13.36 -4.70 -5.95
C VAL A 96 -14.29 -3.49 -6.00
N LYS A 97 -14.51 -2.83 -4.86
CA LYS A 97 -15.36 -1.63 -4.78
C LYS A 97 -14.82 -0.47 -5.61
N ILE A 98 -13.50 -0.37 -5.74
CA ILE A 98 -12.86 0.66 -6.57
C ILE A 98 -13.08 0.35 -8.05
N ALA A 99 -12.88 -0.92 -8.45
CA ALA A 99 -13.12 -1.37 -9.82
C ALA A 99 -14.58 -1.15 -10.24
N GLU A 100 -15.55 -1.51 -9.39
CA GLU A 100 -16.97 -1.27 -9.61
C GLU A 100 -17.26 0.21 -9.86
N ARG A 101 -16.73 1.12 -9.04
CA ARG A 101 -16.92 2.57 -9.21
C ARG A 101 -16.37 3.07 -10.54
N ILE A 102 -15.18 2.62 -10.94
CA ILE A 102 -14.59 3.01 -12.21
C ILE A 102 -15.44 2.47 -13.37
N LEU A 103 -15.87 1.21 -13.32
CA LEU A 103 -16.72 0.60 -14.35
C LEU A 103 -18.06 1.31 -14.47
N VAL A 104 -18.70 1.68 -13.36
CA VAL A 104 -19.94 2.49 -13.38
C VAL A 104 -19.69 3.84 -14.08
N HIS A 105 -18.57 4.52 -13.76
CA HIS A 105 -18.22 5.79 -14.38
C HIS A 105 -18.06 5.68 -15.91
N VAL A 106 -17.44 4.61 -16.40
CA VAL A 106 -17.26 4.36 -17.84
C VAL A 106 -18.42 3.56 -18.47
N SER A 107 -19.57 3.49 -17.80
CA SER A 107 -20.77 2.79 -18.29
C SER A 107 -20.53 1.33 -18.68
N GLY A 108 -19.69 0.61 -17.93
CA GLY A 108 -19.38 -0.80 -18.16
C GLY A 108 -18.54 -1.06 -19.40
N ASN A 109 -17.75 -0.09 -19.87
CA ASN A 109 -16.90 -0.26 -21.05
C ASN A 109 -16.01 -1.52 -20.95
N ARG A 110 -16.08 -2.35 -22.01
CA ARG A 110 -15.42 -3.66 -22.09
C ARG A 110 -13.89 -3.56 -22.07
N GLU A 111 -13.30 -2.55 -22.69
CA GLU A 111 -11.85 -2.37 -22.74
C GLU A 111 -11.31 -1.99 -21.37
N VAL A 112 -12.01 -1.12 -20.65
CA VAL A 112 -11.66 -0.81 -19.27
C VAL A 112 -11.72 -2.04 -18.37
N ALA A 113 -12.77 -2.86 -18.48
CA ALA A 113 -12.87 -4.13 -17.77
C ALA A 113 -11.70 -5.08 -18.12
N MET A 114 -11.41 -5.25 -19.41
CA MET A 114 -10.32 -6.10 -19.89
C MET A 114 -8.94 -5.61 -19.41
N TRP A 115 -8.74 -4.30 -19.32
CA TRP A 115 -7.52 -3.72 -18.77
C TRP A 115 -7.37 -4.03 -17.29
N MET A 116 -8.45 -3.91 -16.51
CA MET A 116 -8.46 -4.25 -15.08
C MET A 116 -8.17 -5.74 -14.85
N ASP A 117 -8.79 -6.63 -15.62
CA ASP A 117 -8.53 -8.07 -15.51
C ASP A 117 -7.08 -8.41 -15.81
N ASN A 118 -6.51 -7.81 -16.86
CA ASN A 118 -5.11 -7.99 -17.18
C ASN A 118 -4.17 -7.39 -16.13
N LEU A 119 -4.51 -6.22 -15.57
CA LEU A 119 -3.78 -5.62 -14.45
C LEU A 119 -3.81 -6.54 -13.22
N LYS A 120 -4.96 -7.11 -12.87
CA LYS A 120 -5.11 -8.03 -11.74
C LYS A 120 -4.27 -9.29 -11.95
N ARG A 121 -4.33 -9.86 -13.16
CA ARG A 121 -3.59 -11.08 -13.52
C ARG A 121 -2.07 -10.87 -13.52
N ARG A 122 -1.59 -9.74 -14.03
CA ARG A 122 -0.14 -9.48 -14.19
C ARG A 122 0.50 -8.78 -13.01
N LYS A 123 -0.26 -7.97 -12.27
CA LYS A 123 0.23 -7.11 -11.18
C LYS A 123 -0.71 -7.12 -9.98
N GLU A 124 -1.10 -8.31 -9.52
CA GLU A 124 -2.06 -8.50 -8.40
C GLU A 124 -1.69 -7.64 -7.18
N ARG A 125 -0.41 -7.62 -6.78
CA ARG A 125 0.10 -6.84 -5.64
C ARG A 125 -0.20 -5.34 -5.76
N TYR A 126 -0.16 -4.80 -6.97
CA TYR A 126 -0.34 -3.38 -7.25
C TYR A 126 -1.73 -3.06 -7.80
N TYR A 127 -2.63 -4.05 -7.91
CA TYR A 127 -3.93 -3.89 -8.53
C TYR A 127 -4.70 -2.73 -7.90
N ARG A 128 -4.81 -2.73 -6.57
CA ARG A 128 -5.51 -1.69 -5.81
C ARG A 128 -4.88 -0.30 -6.04
N ASP A 129 -3.57 -0.18 -5.87
CA ASP A 129 -2.88 1.12 -5.96
C ASP A 129 -3.07 1.75 -7.35
N ASN A 130 -3.00 0.93 -8.39
CA ASN A 130 -3.27 1.39 -9.76
C ASN A 130 -4.72 1.85 -9.93
N LEU A 131 -5.70 1.13 -9.39
CA LEU A 131 -7.10 1.57 -9.43
C LEU A 131 -7.35 2.85 -8.61
N GLU A 132 -6.64 3.04 -7.49
CA GLU A 132 -6.72 4.28 -6.71
C GLU A 132 -6.20 5.48 -7.51
N VAL A 133 -5.17 5.30 -8.34
CA VAL A 133 -4.73 6.34 -9.29
C VAL A 133 -5.84 6.67 -10.30
N ILE A 134 -6.45 5.66 -10.92
CA ILE A 134 -7.56 5.87 -11.87
C ILE A 134 -8.72 6.61 -11.22
N LEU A 135 -9.13 6.18 -10.02
CA LEU A 135 -10.23 6.81 -9.29
C LEU A 135 -9.95 8.29 -8.97
N ARG A 136 -8.70 8.64 -8.67
CA ARG A 136 -8.30 10.02 -8.37
C ARG A 136 -8.38 10.94 -9.59
N ILE A 137 -8.12 10.42 -10.78
CA ILE A 137 -8.10 11.23 -12.01
C ILE A 137 -9.48 11.38 -12.66
N ILE A 138 -10.44 10.51 -12.35
CA ILE A 138 -11.80 10.54 -12.90
C ILE A 138 -12.45 11.93 -12.88
N PRO A 139 -12.40 12.73 -11.78
CA PRO A 139 -13.03 14.04 -11.76
C PRO A 139 -12.42 15.06 -12.74
N GLY A 140 -11.19 14.82 -13.23
CA GLY A 140 -10.47 15.74 -14.10
C GLY A 140 -10.61 15.47 -15.60
N TYR A 141 -11.27 14.38 -15.99
CA TYR A 141 -11.40 13.98 -17.40
C TYR A 141 -12.83 13.55 -17.71
N ASP A 142 -13.27 13.76 -18.96
CA ASP A 142 -14.49 13.14 -19.44
C ASP A 142 -14.31 11.62 -19.62
N LYS A 143 -15.42 10.88 -19.57
CA LYS A 143 -15.42 9.41 -19.66
C LYS A 143 -14.71 8.89 -20.91
N ASN A 144 -14.82 9.58 -22.05
CA ASN A 144 -14.27 9.11 -23.32
C ASN A 144 -12.76 9.29 -23.35
N THR A 145 -12.23 10.36 -22.74
CA THR A 145 -10.78 10.53 -22.55
C THR A 145 -10.18 9.39 -21.74
N LEU A 146 -10.83 8.98 -20.64
CA LEU A 146 -10.36 7.85 -19.84
C LEU A 146 -10.41 6.52 -20.60
N ILE A 147 -11.51 6.26 -21.31
CA ILE A 147 -11.65 5.05 -22.15
C ILE A 147 -10.54 5.01 -23.21
N GLU A 148 -10.30 6.13 -23.89
CA GLU A 148 -9.29 6.21 -24.95
C GLU A 148 -7.86 6.01 -24.42
N ALA A 149 -7.52 6.65 -23.29
CA ALA A 149 -6.23 6.42 -22.63
C ALA A 149 -6.03 4.95 -22.23
N ILE A 150 -7.10 4.29 -21.75
CA ILE A 150 -7.05 2.87 -21.38
C ILE A 150 -6.96 1.96 -22.61
N ARG A 151 -7.61 2.30 -23.74
CA ARG A 151 -7.44 1.60 -25.02
C ARG A 151 -5.99 1.61 -25.48
N ILE A 152 -5.37 2.79 -25.49
CA ILE A 152 -3.95 2.93 -25.84
C ILE A 152 -3.08 2.08 -24.90
N CYS A 153 -3.39 2.06 -23.59
CA CYS A 153 -2.71 1.20 -22.64
C CYS A 153 -2.90 -0.29 -22.94
N LEU A 154 -4.10 -0.73 -23.31
CA LEU A 154 -4.39 -2.11 -23.68
C LEU A 154 -3.59 -2.55 -24.90
N ASP A 155 -3.62 -1.75 -25.96
CA ASP A 155 -2.93 -2.05 -27.22
C ASP A 155 -1.41 -2.14 -27.02
N LYS A 156 -0.87 -1.30 -26.13
CA LYS A 156 0.55 -1.31 -25.76
C LYS A 156 0.91 -2.32 -24.65
N GLY A 157 -0.06 -3.04 -24.09
CA GLY A 157 0.17 -3.97 -22.98
C GLY A 157 0.65 -3.29 -21.69
N ILE A 158 0.30 -2.02 -21.48
CA ILE A 158 0.68 -1.21 -20.33
C ILE A 158 -0.38 -1.38 -19.23
N TYR A 159 0.03 -1.97 -18.11
CA TYR A 159 -0.80 -2.15 -16.92
C TYR A 159 -0.24 -1.33 -15.76
N ASN A 160 -0.41 -0.01 -15.85
CA ASN A 160 0.03 0.96 -14.84
C ASN A 160 -0.91 2.18 -14.85
N GLY A 161 -1.38 2.62 -13.68
CA GLY A 161 -2.33 3.70 -13.49
C GLY A 161 -1.73 5.09 -13.70
N ASP A 162 -0.46 5.31 -13.36
CA ASP A 162 0.25 6.56 -13.70
C ASP A 162 0.41 6.71 -15.21
N SER A 163 0.64 5.61 -15.94
CA SER A 163 0.67 5.65 -17.40
C SER A 163 -0.69 6.01 -18.00
N VAL A 164 -1.79 5.48 -17.44
CA VAL A 164 -3.15 5.90 -17.85
C VAL A 164 -3.36 7.39 -17.57
N LYS A 165 -2.94 7.89 -16.41
CA LYS A 165 -2.99 9.32 -16.09
C LYS A 165 -2.26 10.17 -17.15
N SER A 166 -1.00 9.84 -17.46
CA SER A 166 -0.23 10.58 -18.47
C SER A 166 -0.88 10.52 -19.85
N LEU A 167 -1.51 9.39 -20.21
CA LEU A 167 -2.25 9.27 -21.47
C LEU A 167 -3.55 10.08 -21.47
N CYS A 168 -4.26 10.18 -20.34
CA CYS A 168 -5.41 11.09 -20.24
C CYS A 168 -4.99 12.55 -20.46
N GLU A 169 -3.85 12.98 -19.90
CA GLU A 169 -3.30 14.32 -20.14
C GLU A 169 -2.99 14.55 -21.62
N TYR A 170 -2.38 13.56 -22.29
CA TYR A 170 -2.07 13.62 -23.72
C TYR A 170 -3.33 13.68 -24.59
N VAL A 171 -4.29 12.79 -24.36
CA VAL A 171 -5.55 12.74 -25.12
C VAL A 171 -6.35 14.03 -24.94
N CYS A 172 -6.37 14.60 -23.73
CA CYS A 172 -7.04 15.88 -23.47
C CYS A 172 -6.42 17.02 -24.28
N ARG A 173 -5.08 17.14 -24.30
CA ARG A 173 -4.37 18.14 -25.11
C ARG A 173 -4.59 17.96 -26.62
N GLY A 174 -4.68 16.72 -27.09
CA GLY A 174 -4.94 16.43 -28.51
C GLY A 174 -6.31 16.93 -28.98
N LYS A 175 -7.33 16.87 -28.10
CA LYS A 175 -8.68 17.39 -28.37
C LYS A 175 -8.72 18.91 -28.45
N GLU A 176 -7.92 19.61 -27.66
CA GLU A 176 -7.82 21.08 -27.68
C GLU A 176 -7.15 21.59 -28.97
N ASN A 177 -6.24 20.81 -29.55
CA ASN A 177 -5.44 21.20 -30.72
C ASN A 177 -6.03 20.72 -32.07
N GLY A 178 -7.23 20.15 -32.09
CA GLY A 178 -7.94 19.77 -33.33
C GLY A 178 -7.23 18.73 -34.20
N THR A 179 -6.32 17.93 -33.64
CA THR A 179 -5.57 16.92 -34.42
C THR A 179 -6.26 15.56 -34.32
N GLU A 180 -6.71 15.02 -35.45
CA GLU A 180 -7.14 13.62 -35.52
C GLU A 180 -5.95 12.70 -35.24
N ILE A 181 -6.00 11.97 -34.13
CA ILE A 181 -4.95 11.04 -33.71
C ILE A 181 -5.13 9.71 -34.47
N TYR A 182 -4.80 9.69 -35.77
CA TYR A 182 -4.54 8.45 -36.50
C TYR A 182 -3.09 8.49 -37.01
N GLY A 183 -2.19 7.80 -36.32
CA GLY A 183 -0.80 7.68 -36.75
C GLY A 183 0.16 7.34 -35.63
N LEU A 184 0.11 6.10 -35.11
CA LEU A 184 1.03 5.62 -34.07
C LEU A 184 1.90 4.44 -34.52
N GLU A 185 1.97 4.13 -35.81
CA GLU A 185 2.68 2.93 -36.26
C GLU A 185 4.21 3.05 -36.30
N ASP A 186 4.81 4.24 -36.36
CA ASP A 186 6.23 4.32 -36.80
C ASP A 186 7.27 4.92 -35.85
N ARG A 187 6.95 5.23 -34.58
CA ARG A 187 7.92 5.98 -33.74
C ARG A 187 8.08 5.58 -32.28
N LEU A 188 8.03 4.30 -31.91
CA LEU A 188 8.55 3.89 -30.58
C LEU A 188 9.35 2.58 -30.65
N PRO A 189 10.57 2.55 -30.08
CA PRO A 189 11.44 1.39 -30.17
C PRO A 189 10.82 0.18 -29.47
N ARG A 190 10.94 -0.98 -30.13
CA ARG A 190 10.57 -2.27 -29.57
C ARG A 190 11.58 -2.70 -28.51
N GLN A 191 11.08 -3.47 -27.53
CA GLN A 191 11.80 -4.24 -26.50
C GLN A 191 12.12 -3.41 -25.24
N GLY A 192 11.93 -3.90 -24.01
CA GLY A 192 11.99 -5.27 -23.54
C GLY A 192 13.15 -5.35 -22.55
N GLY A 193 12.90 -4.99 -21.30
CA GLY A 193 13.90 -5.01 -20.22
C GLY A 193 14.03 -3.69 -19.48
N LEU A 194 13.99 -3.78 -18.14
CA LEU A 194 14.14 -2.74 -17.11
C LEU A 194 13.29 -1.46 -17.26
N ILE A 195 12.50 -1.21 -16.20
CA ILE A 195 11.69 -0.01 -16.03
C ILE A 195 12.63 1.19 -15.90
N GLN A 196 12.82 1.93 -16.97
CA GLN A 196 13.17 3.35 -16.90
C GLN A 196 11.90 4.17 -16.75
N SER A 197 11.96 5.18 -15.88
CA SER A 197 10.84 6.09 -15.65
C SER A 197 10.61 6.92 -16.90
N TYR A 198 9.36 7.12 -17.31
CA TYR A 198 8.99 7.89 -18.52
C TYR A 198 9.55 9.33 -18.52
N ASN A 199 9.90 9.86 -17.34
CA ASN A 199 10.58 11.15 -17.19
C ASN A 199 12.03 11.16 -17.72
N GLU A 200 12.68 10.00 -17.89
CA GLU A 200 14.02 9.91 -18.47
C GLU A 200 13.97 10.00 -20.00
N ILE A 201 12.89 9.51 -20.63
CA ILE A 201 12.70 9.51 -22.08
C ILE A 201 12.43 10.94 -22.61
N LEU A 202 11.82 11.80 -21.81
CA LEU A 202 11.49 13.18 -22.21
C LEU A 202 12.66 14.17 -22.06
N ARG A 203 13.77 13.80 -21.40
CA ARG A 203 14.95 14.69 -21.27
C ARG A 203 15.83 14.74 -22.51
N ASP A 204 15.78 13.72 -23.37
CA ASP A 204 16.62 13.65 -24.57
C ASP A 204 16.03 14.42 -25.77
N TYR A 205 14.84 15.02 -25.61
CA TYR A 205 14.17 15.80 -26.66
C TYR A 205 14.44 17.31 -26.60
N ASP A 206 15.19 17.81 -25.63
CA ASP A 206 15.43 19.25 -25.42
C ASP A 206 16.87 19.70 -25.75
N LYS A 207 17.56 18.94 -26.62
CA LYS A 207 18.85 19.34 -27.20
C LYS A 207 18.86 19.17 -28.72
N THR A 208 18.18 20.08 -29.41
CA THR A 208 18.60 20.62 -30.71
C THR A 208 17.84 21.90 -31.00
#